data_AF-A0A2M8W0Z1-F1
#
_entry.id   AF-A0A2M8W0Z1-F1
#
_cell.length_a   1.000
_cell.length_b   1.000
_cell.length_c   1.000
_cell.angle_alpha   90.00
_cell.angle_beta   90.00
_cell.angle_gamma   90.00
#
_symmetry.space_group_name_H-M   'P 1'
#
loop_
_entity.id
_entity.type
_entity.pdbx_description
1 polymer ?
#
loop_
_entity_poly.entity_id
_entity_poly.type
_entity_poly.pdbx_seq_one_letter_code
_entity_poly.pdbx_strand_id
1 'polypeptide(L)'
;MSEQTPNLAMPFIMPAQAQKHVTHNEAIELLDTIVQLTLEDSDAVTPPVLPSEGEAWALSASPTGDWAGQGGQIATWRGGGWLFVTPREGWMAWVKDDAELQVFTGTAWATLASVGT
;
A
#
# COMPACT_ATOMS: atom_id res chain seq x y z
N MET A 1 -0.01 -19.73 -8.21
CA MET A 1 -0.61 -19.47 -6.88
C MET A 1 0.56 -19.30 -5.93
N SER A 2 0.87 -18.08 -5.50
CA SER A 2 1.91 -17.86 -4.49
C SER A 2 1.42 -18.39 -3.14
N GLU A 3 2.26 -19.07 -2.38
CA GLU A 3 1.94 -19.56 -1.03
C GLU A 3 2.35 -18.56 0.07
N GLN A 4 2.90 -17.40 -0.33
CA GLN A 4 3.45 -16.38 0.56
C GLN A 4 3.09 -14.96 0.10
N THR A 5 3.12 -14.02 1.04
CA THR A 5 2.92 -12.61 0.74
C THR A 5 4.10 -12.01 -0.03
N PRO A 6 3.84 -11.10 -0.98
CA PRO A 6 4.85 -10.46 -1.81
C PRO A 6 5.96 -9.64 -1.11
N ASN A 7 5.70 -8.89 -0.03
CA ASN A 7 6.73 -8.01 0.57
C ASN A 7 7.54 -8.68 1.67
N LEU A 8 6.88 -9.36 2.60
CA LEU A 8 7.46 -9.93 3.81
C LEU A 8 7.52 -11.47 3.79
N ALA A 9 7.12 -12.10 2.69
CA ALA A 9 7.14 -13.55 2.51
C ALA A 9 6.39 -14.31 3.63
N MET A 10 5.28 -13.75 4.13
CA MET A 10 4.46 -14.38 5.17
C MET A 10 3.65 -15.53 4.58
N PRO A 11 3.63 -16.72 5.19
CA PRO A 11 2.91 -17.87 4.66
C PRO A 11 1.39 -17.72 4.77
N PHE A 12 0.67 -18.01 3.68
CA PHE A 12 -0.79 -18.05 3.69
C PHE A 12 -1.32 -19.31 4.37
N ILE A 13 -2.49 -19.20 5.00
CA ILE A 13 -3.20 -20.36 5.51
C ILE A 13 -3.83 -21.10 4.32
N MET A 14 -3.44 -22.37 4.15
CA MET A 14 -3.95 -23.24 3.10
C MET A 14 -5.44 -23.58 3.33
N PRO A 15 -6.23 -23.83 2.26
CA PRO A 15 -7.68 -24.03 2.39
C PRO A 15 -8.03 -25.24 3.27
N ALA A 16 -8.61 -25.01 4.46
CA ALA A 16 -9.14 -26.08 5.31
C ALA A 16 -10.32 -25.63 6.21
N GLN A 17 -11.51 -26.13 5.88
CA GLN A 17 -12.82 -26.03 6.58
C GLN A 17 -13.30 -24.61 6.97
N ALA A 18 -14.51 -24.27 6.50
CA ALA A 18 -15.26 -23.03 6.78
C ALA A 18 -14.64 -21.71 6.31
N GLN A 19 -13.78 -21.72 5.28
CA GLN A 19 -13.22 -20.52 4.64
C GLN A 19 -12.53 -19.51 5.59
N LYS A 20 -12.20 -19.88 6.83
CA LYS A 20 -11.47 -19.01 7.79
C LYS A 20 -10.13 -18.48 7.26
N HIS A 21 -9.55 -19.19 6.28
CA HIS A 21 -8.33 -18.78 5.60
C HIS A 21 -8.54 -17.51 4.76
N VAL A 22 -9.75 -17.21 4.27
CA VAL A 22 -10.03 -16.00 3.47
C VAL A 22 -9.80 -14.74 4.29
N THR A 23 -10.59 -14.54 5.35
CA THR A 23 -10.49 -13.34 6.21
C THR A 23 -9.14 -13.20 6.91
N HIS A 24 -8.46 -14.33 7.18
CA HIS A 24 -7.15 -14.30 7.83
C HIS A 24 -6.04 -13.97 6.83
N ASN A 25 -6.10 -14.53 5.61
CA ASN A 25 -5.13 -14.19 4.55
C ASN A 25 -5.29 -12.73 4.12
N GLU A 26 -6.51 -12.20 4.05
CA GLU A 26 -6.75 -10.75 3.83
C GLU A 26 -6.07 -9.89 4.90
N ALA A 27 -6.14 -10.28 6.18
CA ALA A 27 -5.45 -9.57 7.26
C ALA A 27 -3.92 -9.67 7.14
N ILE A 28 -3.40 -10.81 6.67
CA ILE A 28 -1.97 -11.03 6.42
C ILE A 28 -1.49 -10.17 5.23
N GLU A 29 -2.25 -10.08 4.15
CA GLU A 29 -1.96 -9.19 3.01
C GLU A 29 -1.94 -7.72 3.41
N LEU A 30 -2.87 -7.32 4.27
CA LEU A 30 -2.91 -5.96 4.82
C LEU A 30 -1.66 -5.68 5.67
N LEU A 31 -1.26 -6.61 6.55
CA LEU A 31 -0.04 -6.48 7.35
C LEU A 31 1.22 -6.40 6.49
N ASP A 32 1.29 -7.22 5.44
CA ASP A 32 2.41 -7.24 4.48
C ASP A 32 2.64 -5.87 3.81
N THR A 33 1.54 -5.18 3.56
CA THR A 33 1.54 -3.87 2.92
C THR A 33 1.95 -2.77 3.89
N ILE A 34 1.51 -2.82 5.15
CA ILE A 34 1.63 -1.69 6.09
C ILE A 34 2.93 -1.74 6.92
N VAL A 35 3.45 -2.92 7.29
CA VAL A 35 4.54 -3.04 8.28
C VAL A 35 5.87 -2.44 7.80
N GLN A 36 6.16 -2.53 6.51
CA GLN A 36 7.31 -1.88 5.87
C GLN A 36 6.85 -1.08 4.66
N LEU A 37 5.83 -0.24 4.88
CA LEU A 37 5.18 0.51 3.81
C LEU A 37 6.22 1.32 3.02
N THR A 38 6.31 1.00 1.74
CA THR A 38 7.12 1.70 0.76
C THR A 38 6.19 2.17 -0.34
N LEU A 39 6.19 3.47 -0.58
CA LEU A 39 5.39 4.09 -1.62
C LEU A 39 6.32 4.42 -2.79
N GLU A 40 5.87 4.16 -4.01
CA GLU A 40 6.53 4.67 -5.20
C GLU A 40 6.36 6.20 -5.25
N ASP A 41 5.17 6.71 -4.96
CA ASP A 41 4.81 8.14 -4.93
C ASP A 41 3.77 8.40 -3.81
N SER A 42 3.85 9.56 -3.17
CA SER A 42 2.98 10.02 -2.09
C SER A 42 1.80 10.90 -2.52
N ASP A 43 1.72 11.35 -3.78
CA ASP A 43 0.61 12.15 -4.34
C ASP A 43 0.22 11.71 -5.75
N ALA A 44 0.09 10.40 -5.96
CA ALA A 44 -0.10 9.83 -7.28
C ALA A 44 -1.51 10.10 -7.85
N VAL A 45 -1.58 10.50 -9.13
CA VAL A 45 -2.85 10.85 -9.81
C VAL A 45 -3.31 9.79 -10.81
N THR A 46 -2.37 9.07 -11.43
CA THR A 46 -2.64 8.11 -12.51
C THR A 46 -1.97 6.77 -12.22
N PRO A 47 -2.66 5.64 -12.42
CA PRO A 47 -2.05 4.32 -12.27
C PRO A 47 -0.90 4.12 -13.25
N PRO A 48 0.17 3.41 -12.85
CA PRO A 48 1.21 2.97 -13.78
C PRO A 48 0.62 1.99 -14.81
N VAL A 49 1.22 1.95 -16.00
CA VAL A 49 0.78 1.04 -17.07
C VAL A 49 1.10 -0.42 -16.74
N LEU A 50 2.18 -0.67 -16.00
CA LEU A 50 2.66 -2.00 -15.61
C LEU A 50 3.12 -2.00 -14.15
N PRO A 51 2.18 -2.06 -13.18
CA PRO A 51 2.53 -2.22 -11.78
C PRO A 51 3.11 -3.62 -11.52
N SER A 52 4.12 -3.69 -10.64
CA SER A 52 4.67 -4.93 -10.12
C SER A 52 3.95 -5.36 -8.84
N GLU A 53 3.95 -6.66 -8.55
CA GLU A 53 3.40 -7.19 -7.29
C GLU A 53 4.07 -6.50 -6.10
N GLY A 54 3.26 -5.80 -5.31
CA GLY A 54 3.65 -5.15 -4.07
C GLY A 54 4.14 -3.74 -4.11
N GLU A 55 4.15 -3.15 -5.29
CA GLU A 55 4.23 -1.71 -5.38
C GLU A 55 2.99 -1.06 -4.77
N ALA A 56 3.18 0.10 -4.16
CA ALA A 56 2.13 0.87 -3.53
C ALA A 56 2.30 2.36 -3.82
N TRP A 57 1.19 3.09 -3.87
CA TRP A 57 1.11 4.52 -4.14
C TRP A 57 0.13 5.15 -3.18
N ALA A 58 0.45 6.30 -2.60
CA ALA A 58 -0.57 7.11 -1.97
C ALA A 58 -1.24 7.98 -3.03
N LEU A 59 -2.55 7.88 -3.10
CA LEU A 59 -3.35 8.56 -4.09
C LEU A 59 -3.60 10.00 -3.67
N SER A 60 -3.50 10.90 -4.65
CA SER A 60 -3.96 12.27 -4.55
C SER A 60 -5.45 12.35 -4.17
N ALA A 61 -5.96 13.56 -3.94
CA ALA A 61 -7.38 13.76 -3.62
C ALA A 61 -8.32 13.38 -4.77
N SER A 62 -7.87 13.46 -6.02
CA SER A 62 -8.68 13.20 -7.23
C SER A 62 -7.92 12.35 -8.25
N PRO A 63 -7.64 11.07 -7.94
CA PRO A 63 -6.97 10.16 -8.87
C PRO A 63 -7.88 9.80 -10.03
N THR A 64 -7.28 9.28 -11.10
CA THR A 64 -7.95 8.99 -12.39
C THR A 64 -7.72 7.54 -12.83
N GLY A 65 -8.37 7.13 -13.92
CA GLY A 65 -8.26 5.76 -14.43
C GLY A 65 -8.83 4.73 -13.45
N ASP A 66 -8.13 3.62 -13.26
CA ASP A 66 -8.54 2.54 -12.34
C ASP A 66 -8.58 2.98 -10.86
N TRP A 67 -7.92 4.10 -10.53
CA TRP A 67 -7.92 4.67 -9.19
C TRP A 67 -9.05 5.67 -8.95
N ALA A 68 -9.87 5.99 -9.97
CA ALA A 68 -10.92 6.99 -9.86
C ALA A 68 -11.89 6.71 -8.70
N GLY A 69 -12.15 7.73 -7.89
CA GLY A 69 -13.01 7.62 -6.70
C GLY A 69 -12.33 7.06 -5.44
N GLN A 70 -11.04 6.70 -5.51
CA GLN A 70 -10.28 6.16 -4.39
C GLN A 70 -9.33 7.18 -3.73
N GLY A 71 -9.57 8.48 -3.93
CA GLY A 71 -8.66 9.54 -3.48
C GLY A 71 -8.33 9.50 -1.99
N GLY A 72 -7.08 9.83 -1.64
CA GLY A 72 -6.57 9.81 -0.27
C GLY A 72 -6.30 8.41 0.31
N GLN A 73 -6.43 7.35 -0.48
CA GLN A 73 -6.08 5.99 -0.08
C GLN A 73 -4.69 5.59 -0.57
N ILE A 74 -4.15 4.51 -0.02
CA ILE A 74 -3.00 3.81 -0.58
C ILE A 74 -3.53 2.75 -1.54
N ALA A 75 -3.11 2.81 -2.80
CA ALA A 75 -3.32 1.75 -3.78
C ALA A 75 -2.11 0.83 -3.80
N THR A 76 -2.31 -0.49 -3.71
CA THR A 76 -1.24 -1.49 -3.90
C THR A 76 -1.65 -2.53 -4.92
N TRP A 77 -0.70 -2.98 -5.74
CA TRP A 77 -0.96 -3.99 -6.76
C TRP A 77 -0.70 -5.39 -6.20
N ARG A 78 -1.75 -6.21 -6.10
CA ARG A 78 -1.72 -7.55 -5.51
C ARG A 78 -2.63 -8.52 -6.23
N GLY A 79 -2.17 -9.75 -6.44
CA GLY A 79 -2.97 -10.82 -7.05
C GLY A 79 -3.51 -10.47 -8.45
N GLY A 80 -2.85 -9.56 -9.17
CA GLY A 80 -3.32 -9.04 -10.46
C GLY A 80 -4.43 -7.98 -10.40
N GLY A 81 -4.64 -7.33 -9.26
CA GLY A 81 -5.60 -6.23 -9.10
C GLY A 81 -5.16 -5.16 -8.10
N TRP A 82 -5.95 -4.10 -8.01
CA TRP A 82 -5.74 -3.01 -7.05
C TRP A 82 -6.43 -3.31 -5.72
N LEU A 83 -5.65 -3.29 -4.65
CA LEU A 83 -6.14 -3.25 -3.28
C LEU A 83 -5.99 -1.82 -2.74
N PHE A 84 -7.06 -1.28 -2.16
CA PHE A 84 -7.07 0.06 -1.59
C PHE A 84 -7.12 0.00 -0.06
N VAL A 85 -6.28 0.79 0.59
CA VAL A 85 -6.17 0.84 2.05
C VAL A 85 -6.26 2.30 2.50
N THR A 86 -7.16 2.58 3.43
CA THR A 86 -7.23 3.92 4.04
C THR A 86 -6.08 4.11 5.04
N PRO A 87 -5.15 5.06 4.81
CA PRO A 87 -4.10 5.35 5.77
C PRO A 87 -4.68 5.94 7.05
N ARG A 88 -3.98 5.73 8.18
CA ARG A 88 -4.32 6.37 9.46
C ARG A 88 -3.22 7.34 9.86
N GLU A 89 -3.61 8.38 10.59
CA GLU A 89 -2.66 9.35 11.13
C GLU A 89 -1.51 8.65 11.89
N GLY A 90 -0.28 9.09 11.64
CA GLY A 90 0.93 8.52 12.21
C GLY A 90 1.53 7.34 11.44
N TRP A 91 0.91 6.88 10.35
CA TRP A 91 1.54 5.89 9.47
C TRP A 91 2.80 6.47 8.84
N MET A 92 3.84 5.64 8.74
CA MET A 92 5.12 5.99 8.14
C MET A 92 5.31 5.22 6.85
N ALA A 93 5.89 5.87 5.85
CA ALA A 93 6.26 5.23 4.59
C ALA A 93 7.58 5.79 4.07
N TRP A 94 8.40 4.92 3.51
CA TRP A 94 9.50 5.35 2.64
C TRP A 94 8.93 5.69 1.27
N VAL A 95 9.09 6.94 0.83
CA VAL A 95 8.64 7.38 -0.50
C VAL A 95 9.85 7.34 -1.43
N LYS A 96 9.76 6.51 -2.48
CA LYS A 96 10.89 6.28 -3.40
C LYS A 96 11.16 7.47 -4.30
N ASP A 97 10.13 8.15 -4.80
CA ASP A 97 10.29 9.32 -5.68
C ASP A 97 11.04 10.47 -4.97
N ASP A 98 10.63 10.77 -3.73
CA ASP A 98 11.26 11.80 -2.90
C ASP A 98 12.53 11.32 -2.16
N ALA A 99 12.78 10.01 -2.14
CA ALA A 99 13.86 9.34 -1.41
C ALA A 99 13.92 9.74 0.09
N GLU A 100 12.77 9.79 0.75
CA GLU A 100 12.65 10.21 2.14
C GLU A 100 11.58 9.43 2.93
N LEU A 101 11.63 9.57 4.26
CA LEU A 101 10.62 9.01 5.15
C LEU A 101 9.52 10.06 5.40
N GLN A 102 8.30 9.72 5.02
CA GLN A 102 7.12 10.56 5.25
C GLN A 102 6.18 9.94 6.29
N VAL A 103 5.44 10.80 6.99
CA VAL A 103 4.35 10.47 7.90
C VAL A 103 3.03 10.96 7.34
N PHE A 104 2.00 10.13 7.42
CA PHE A 104 0.63 10.55 7.15
C PHE A 104 0.07 11.37 8.31
N THR A 105 -0.27 12.63 8.04
CA THR A 105 -0.75 13.62 9.02
C THR A 105 -2.26 13.52 9.31
N GLY A 106 -2.95 12.55 8.71
CA GLY A 106 -4.42 12.47 8.73
C GLY A 106 -5.07 13.11 7.50
N THR A 107 -4.36 14.00 6.81
CA THR A 107 -4.84 14.62 5.55
C THR A 107 -3.89 14.40 4.38
N ALA A 108 -2.58 14.40 4.62
CA ALA A 108 -1.57 14.25 3.58
C ALA A 108 -0.31 13.57 4.14
N TRP A 109 0.52 13.04 3.25
CA TRP A 109 1.87 12.60 3.58
C TRP A 109 2.79 13.82 3.68
N ALA A 110 3.67 13.81 4.68
CA ALA A 110 4.62 14.90 4.93
C ALA A 110 5.95 14.35 5.44
N THR A 111 7.06 14.96 5.04
CA THR A 111 8.42 14.59 5.47
C THR A 111 8.55 14.59 7.00
N LEU A 112 8.99 13.47 7.58
CA LEU A 112 9.11 13.31 9.04
C LEU A 112 10.32 14.07 9.62
N ALA A 113 11.41 14.17 8.84
CA ALA A 113 12.58 14.92 9.23
C ALA A 113 13.31 15.42 7.98
N SER A 114 13.27 16.74 7.73
CA SER A 114 14.36 17.36 7.00
C SER A 114 15.59 17.25 7.89
N VAL A 115 16.63 16.53 7.48
CA VAL A 115 17.94 16.72 8.12
C VAL A 115 18.28 18.20 7.92
N GLY A 116 18.28 18.96 9.02
CA GLY A 116 18.53 20.39 9.00
C GLY A 116 19.85 20.67 8.27
N THR A 117 19.79 21.65 7.37
CA THR A 117 20.92 22.30 6.68
C THR A 117 22.04 22.70 7.63
#